data_AF-A0ABD0R918-F1
#
_entry.id   AF-A0ABD0R918-F1
#
_cell.length_a   1.000
_cell.length_b   1.000
_cell.length_c   1.000
_cell.angle_alpha   90.00
_cell.angle_beta   90.00
_cell.angle_gamma   90.00
#
_symmetry.space_group_name_H-M   'P 1'
#
loop_
_entity.id
_entity.type
_entity.pdbx_description
1 polymer ?
#
loop_
_entity_poly.entity_id
_entity_poly.type
_entity_poly.pdbx_seq_one_letter_code
_entity_poly.pdbx_strand_id
1 'polypeptide(L)' 'EKINELFNGYLCQNEQASKRRCEDLLSSLSAPMMENLKQGFYAKPGGYDLFCKDLEDIVKKYNSQANKEVK' A
#
# COMPACT_ATOMS: atom_id res chain seq x y z
N GLU A 1 36.97 -2.36 -2.57
CA GLU A 1 35.99 -2.28 -3.69
C GLU A 1 34.92 -3.37 -3.64
N LYS A 2 35.25 -4.67 -3.73
CA LYS A 2 34.24 -5.76 -3.77
C LYS A 2 33.15 -5.77 -2.68
N ILE A 3 33.50 -5.41 -1.43
CA ILE A 3 32.52 -5.35 -0.33
C ILE A 3 31.46 -4.25 -0.58
N ASN A 4 31.87 -3.11 -1.14
CA ASN A 4 30.96 -2.01 -1.44
C ASN A 4 30.02 -2.36 -2.59
N GLU A 5 30.53 -3.06 -3.62
CA GLU A 5 29.72 -3.57 -4.72
C GLU A 5 28.65 -4.56 -4.23
N LEU A 6 29.05 -5.49 -3.36
CA LEU A 6 28.13 -6.46 -2.75
C LEU A 6 27.07 -5.76 -1.88
N PHE A 7 27.48 -4.78 -1.07
CA PHE A 7 26.58 -3.97 -0.25
C PHE A 7 25.56 -3.21 -1.09
N ASN A 8 25.99 -2.55 -2.18
CA ASN A 8 25.10 -1.87 -3.12
C ASN A 8 24.12 -2.84 -3.79
N GLY A 9 24.58 -4.06 -4.11
CA GLY A 9 23.72 -5.14 -4.61
C GLY A 9 22.61 -5.50 -3.63
N TYR A 10 22.94 -5.72 -2.36
CA TYR A 10 21.94 -6.00 -1.32
C TYR A 10 20.99 -4.84 -1.06
N LEU A 11 21.50 -3.60 -1.08
CA LEU A 11 20.67 -2.40 -0.92
C LEU A 11 19.61 -2.31 -2.03
N CYS A 12 20.02 -2.54 -3.27
CA CYS A 12 19.12 -2.55 -4.43
C CYS A 12 18.06 -3.66 -4.32
N GLN A 13 18.46 -4.87 -3.91
CA GLN A 13 17.53 -5.98 -3.70
C GLN A 13 16.53 -5.69 -2.57
N ASN A 14 17.00 -5.11 -1.46
CA ASN A 14 16.14 -4.74 -0.34
C ASN A 14 15.13 -3.67 -0.75
N GLU A 15 15.55 -2.65 -1.50
CA GLU A 15 14.64 -1.63 -2.02
C GLU A 15 13.57 -2.23 -2.95
N GLN A 16 13.96 -3.10 -3.88
CA GLN A 16 13.01 -3.76 -4.78
C GLN A 16 12.02 -4.66 -4.02
N ALA A 17 12.50 -5.40 -3.02
CA ALA A 17 11.66 -6.26 -2.19
C ALA A 17 10.67 -5.45 -1.34
N SER A 18 11.12 -4.34 -0.74
CA SER A 18 10.26 -3.38 -0.02
C SER A 18 9.19 -2.82 -0.95
N LYS A 19 9.59 -2.25 -2.09
CA LYS A 19 8.64 -1.69 -3.07
C LYS A 19 7.57 -2.70 -3.47
N ARG A 20 7.97 -3.92 -3.83
CA ARG A 20 7.03 -4.97 -4.24
C ARG A 20 6.04 -5.31 -3.13
N ARG A 21 6.53 -5.44 -1.88
CA ARG A 21 5.69 -5.75 -0.73
C ARG A 21 4.68 -4.62 -0.45
N CYS A 22 5.14 -3.37 -0.48
CA CYS A 22 4.29 -2.19 -0.37
C CYS A 22 3.20 -2.15 -1.45
N GLU A 23 3.55 -2.39 -2.72
CA GLU A 23 2.61 -2.42 -3.85
C GLU A 23 1.56 -3.54 -3.66
N ASP A 24 2.00 -4.77 -3.36
CA ASP A 24 1.11 -5.90 -3.13
C ASP A 24 0.15 -5.65 -1.96
N LEU A 25 0.65 -5.06 -0.87
CA LEU A 25 -0.15 -4.70 0.30
C LEU A 25 -1.20 -3.63 -0.02
N LEU A 26 -0.80 -2.57 -0.74
CA LEU A 26 -1.73 -1.52 -1.18
C LEU A 26 -2.82 -2.09 -2.10
N SER A 27 -2.45 -2.92 -3.07
CA SER A 27 -3.41 -3.58 -3.96
C SER A 27 -4.38 -4.46 -3.19
N SER A 28 -3.90 -5.25 -2.23
CA SER A 28 -4.75 -6.12 -1.41
C SER A 28 -5.72 -5.32 -0.53
N LEU A 29 -5.23 -4.28 0.17
CA LEU A 29 -6.06 -3.49 1.08
C LEU A 29 -7.09 -2.64 0.35
N SER A 30 -6.77 -2.15 -0.86
CA SER A 30 -7.65 -1.27 -1.64
C SER A 30 -8.63 -2.02 -2.56
N ALA A 31 -8.42 -3.31 -2.83
CA ALA A 31 -9.27 -4.09 -3.73
C ALA A 31 -10.77 -4.03 -3.40
N PRO A 32 -11.21 -4.17 -2.12
CA PRO A 32 -12.63 -4.09 -1.78
C PRO A 32 -13.22 -2.70 -2.06
N MET A 33 -12.45 -1.64 -1.76
CA MET A 33 -12.87 -0.26 -1.98
C MET A 33 -12.98 0.06 -3.48
N MET A 34 -12.06 -0.44 -4.30
CA MET A 34 -12.12 -0.31 -5.76
C MET A 34 -13.36 -0.99 -6.33
N GLU A 35 -13.74 -2.16 -5.82
CA GLU A 35 -14.95 -2.84 -6.25
C GLU A 35 -16.21 -2.06 -5.85
N ASN A 36 -16.28 -1.57 -4.61
CA ASN A 36 -17.35 -0.68 -4.15
C ASN A 36 -17.47 0.57 -5.04
N LEU A 37 -16.34 1.15 -5.44
CA LEU A 37 -16.31 2.32 -6.33
C LEU A 37 -16.90 1.98 -7.71
N LYS A 38 -16.49 0.85 -8.32
CA LYS A 38 -17.01 0.39 -9.62
C LYS A 38 -18.51 0.11 -9.59
N GLN A 39 -19.01 -0.42 -8.48
CA GLN A 39 -20.44 -0.71 -8.29
C GLN A 39 -21.28 0.53 -7.96
N GLY A 40 -20.66 1.71 -7.84
CA GLY A 40 -21.37 2.94 -7.51
C GLY A 40 -21.81 3.01 -6.04
N PHE A 41 -21.20 2.24 -5.15
CA PHE A 41 -21.57 2.19 -3.72
C PHE A 41 -21.52 3.56 -3.02
N TYR A 42 -20.56 4.40 -3.43
CA TYR A 42 -20.39 5.75 -2.92
C TYR A 42 -21.21 6.81 -3.68
N ALA A 43 -21.91 6.45 -4.76
CA ALA A 43 -22.72 7.37 -5.57
C ALA A 43 -24.11 7.60 -4.94
N LYS A 44 -24.12 7.98 -3.67
CA LYS A 44 -25.32 8.25 -2.87
C LYS A 44 -25.11 9.47 -1.97
N PRO A 45 -26.18 10.14 -1.49
CA PRO A 45 -26.04 11.19 -0.47
C PRO A 45 -25.25 10.69 0.74
N GLY A 46 -24.22 11.44 1.15
CA GLY A 46 -23.28 11.04 2.21
C GLY A 46 -22.23 10.00 1.81
N GLY A 47 -22.18 9.59 0.53
CA GLY A 47 -21.22 8.60 0.04
C GLY A 47 -19.76 9.07 0.05
N TYR A 48 -19.51 10.38 -0.06
CA TYR A 48 -18.17 10.95 0.11
C TYR A 48 -17.62 10.70 1.52
N ASP A 49 -18.41 10.91 2.57
CA ASP A 49 -17.97 10.66 3.95
C ASP A 49 -17.67 9.17 4.18
N LEU A 50 -18.45 8.29 3.55
CA LEU A 50 -18.22 6.85 3.61
C LEU A 50 -16.92 6.46 2.88
N PHE A 51 -16.66 7.06 1.71
CA PHE A 51 -15.39 6.90 0.99
C PHE A 51 -14.20 7.34 1.84
N CYS A 52 -14.29 8.51 2.49
CA CYS A 52 -13.22 9.00 3.36
C CYS A 52 -12.93 8.06 4.53
N LYS A 53 -13.97 7.50 5.17
CA LYS A 53 -13.80 6.53 6.26
C LYS A 53 -13.10 5.25 5.79
N ASP A 54 -13.54 4.69 4.67
CA ASP A 54 -12.93 3.49 4.10
C ASP A 54 -11.47 3.75 3.71
N LEU A 55 -11.17 4.94 3.17
CA LEU A 55 -9.82 5.36 2.84
C LEU A 55 -8.93 5.47 4.09
N GLU A 56 -9.41 6.12 5.15
CA GLU A 56 -8.67 6.21 6.43
C GLU A 56 -8.38 4.84 7.01
N ASP A 57 -9.32 3.91 6.94
CA ASP A 57 -9.15 2.55 7.44
C ASP A 57 -8.11 1.77 6.63
N ILE A 58 -8.08 1.95 5.31
CA ILE A 58 -7.03 1.39 4.45
C ILE A 58 -5.66 1.96 4.84
N VAL A 59 -5.55 3.28 5.02
CA VAL A 59 -4.29 3.94 5.42
C VAL A 59 -3.82 3.43 6.79
N LYS A 60 -4.71 3.30 7.77
CA LYS A 60 -4.38 2.74 9.09
C LYS A 60 -3.87 1.29 8.99
N LYS A 61 -4.54 0.45 8.21
CA LYS A 61 -4.15 -0.96 7.99
C LYS A 61 -2.84 -1.09 7.22
N TYR A 62 -2.57 -0.18 6.29
CA TYR A 62 -1.32 -0.14 5.56
C TYR A 62 -0.17 0.23 6.50
N ASN A 63 -0.30 1.34 7.24
CA ASN A 63 0.74 1.82 8.15
C ASN A 63 1.08 0.81 9.25
N SER A 64 0.08 0.09 9.78
CA SER A 64 0.33 -0.95 10.80
C SER A 64 1.13 -2.15 10.26
N GLN A 65 1.05 -2.43 8.96
CA GLN A 65 1.71 -3.55 8.30
C GLN A 65 3.04 -3.17 7.59
N ALA A 66 3.21 -1.89 7.27
CA ALA A 66 4.38 -1.33 6.59
C ALA A 66 5.52 -0.94 7.56
N ASN A 67 5.32 -0.98 8.89
CA ASN A 67 6.29 -0.56 9.92
C ASN A 67 7.68 -1.26 9.90
N LYS A 68 7.93 -2.22 9.00
CA LYS A 68 9.22 -2.91 8.85
C LYS A 68 9.91 -2.63 7.51
N GLU A 69 9.31 -1.78 6.68
CA GLU A 69 9.76 -1.52 5.32
C GLU A 69 10.66 -0.29 5.25
N VAL A 70 11.65 -0.32 4.35
CA VAL A 70 12.71 0.70 4.28
C VAL A 70 12.31 1.84 3.31
N LYS A 71 11.33 1.58 2.44
CA LYS A 71 10.71 2.51 1.49
C LYS A 71 9.23 2.19 1.28
#